data_AF-A0A8I2ZU94-F1
#
_entry.id   AF-A0A8I2ZU94-F1
#
_cell.length_a   1.000
_cell.length_b   1.000
_cell.length_c   1.000
_cell.angle_alpha   90.00
_cell.angle_beta   90.00
_cell.angle_gamma   90.00
#
_symmetry.space_group_name_H-M   'P 1'
#
loop_
_entity.id
_entity.type
_entity.pdbx_description
1 polymer ?
#
loop_
_entity_poly.entity_id
_entity_poly.type
_entity_poly.pdbx_seq_one_letter_code
_entity_poly.pdbx_strand_id
1 'polypeptide(L)'
;MIGIFVAAYSAGFASDILGRRLVIYIGCVLCIVGVVVQSFAESAMTIFGGKLVSTLGFGLGHVLAPVFVAEIAPDELRGICLTLINTMIVLGQWGCALVAYGGSFIASDWGWRMPFLTQLVPPVLMLALAVPLLPESPSWLLLKGRREESGKSLEKFHGADLDVEAKLAVLEAAIEQEHSVSQDKASYLDCFKGSNKRRTTIIVMAYLA
;
A
#
# COMPACT_ATOMS: atom_id res chain seq x y z
N MET A 1 -8.45 -13.75 1.67
CA MET A 1 -8.21 -13.35 3.08
C MET A 1 -6.85 -13.83 3.56
N ILE A 2 -6.51 -15.11 3.41
CA ILE A 2 -5.17 -15.64 3.78
C ILE A 2 -4.03 -14.86 3.10
N GLY A 3 -4.14 -14.55 1.80
CA GLY A 3 -3.13 -13.76 1.09
C GLY A 3 -2.92 -12.36 1.67
N ILE A 4 -3.98 -11.67 2.06
CA ILE A 4 -3.88 -10.31 2.65
C ILE A 4 -3.21 -10.37 4.03
N PHE A 5 -3.53 -11.39 4.83
CA PHE A 5 -2.93 -11.57 6.15
C PHE A 5 -1.41 -11.80 6.05
N VAL A 6 -0.98 -12.68 5.16
CA VAL A 6 0.44 -12.94 4.91
C VAL A 6 1.13 -11.69 4.35
N ALA A 7 0.47 -10.99 3.42
CA ALA A 7 0.98 -9.73 2.89
C ALA A 7 1.17 -8.69 3.99
N ALA A 8 0.19 -8.50 4.87
CA ALA A 8 0.27 -7.52 5.96
C ALA A 8 1.41 -7.80 6.94
N TYR A 9 1.65 -9.08 7.27
CA TYR A 9 2.79 -9.47 8.10
C TYR A 9 4.13 -9.20 7.40
N SER A 10 4.23 -9.54 6.11
CA SER A 10 5.46 -9.35 5.34
C SER A 10 5.72 -7.90 4.91
N ALA A 11 4.67 -7.06 4.83
CA ALA A 11 4.73 -5.72 4.26
C ALA A 11 5.67 -4.81 5.04
N GLY A 12 5.64 -4.86 6.38
CA GLY A 12 6.51 -4.04 7.23
C GLY A 12 8.00 -4.34 7.01
N PHE A 13 8.37 -5.62 7.10
CA PHE A 13 9.75 -6.05 6.84
C PHE A 13 10.19 -5.74 5.40
N ALA A 14 9.31 -5.99 4.43
CA ALA A 14 9.60 -5.73 3.03
C ALA A 14 9.80 -4.24 2.76
N SER A 15 8.96 -3.36 3.33
CA SER A 15 9.06 -1.91 3.11
C SER A 15 10.31 -1.30 3.73
N ASP A 16 10.72 -1.81 4.89
CA ASP A 16 11.89 -1.27 5.59
C ASP A 16 13.19 -1.64 4.87
N ILE A 17 13.25 -2.86 4.30
CA ILE A 17 14.45 -3.36 3.61
C ILE A 17 14.52 -2.83 2.17
N LEU A 18 13.44 -2.98 1.39
CA LEU A 18 13.42 -2.79 -0.06
C LEU A 18 13.00 -1.38 -0.48
N GLY A 19 12.43 -0.59 0.43
CA GLY A 19 11.84 0.70 0.12
C GLY A 19 10.39 0.59 -0.32
N ARG A 20 9.62 1.66 -0.09
CA ARG A 20 8.17 1.66 -0.29
C ARG A 20 7.79 1.57 -1.77
N ARG A 21 8.53 2.23 -2.67
CA ARG A 21 8.24 2.21 -4.11
C ARG A 21 8.42 0.82 -4.71
N LEU A 22 9.48 0.11 -4.30
CA LEU A 22 9.82 -1.19 -4.84
C LEU A 22 8.81 -2.26 -4.38
N VAL A 23 8.33 -2.18 -3.14
CA VAL A 23 7.27 -3.09 -2.67
C VAL A 23 5.94 -2.83 -3.37
N ILE A 24 5.60 -1.57 -3.65
CA ILE A 24 4.43 -1.24 -4.47
C ILE A 24 4.57 -1.85 -5.88
N TYR A 25 5.73 -1.72 -6.52
CA TYR A 25 6.02 -2.32 -7.82
C TYR A 25 5.84 -3.84 -7.81
N ILE A 26 6.44 -4.52 -6.84
CA ILE A 26 6.30 -5.98 -6.66
C ILE A 26 4.82 -6.34 -6.45
N GLY A 27 4.10 -5.59 -5.62
CA GLY A 27 2.68 -5.78 -5.38
C GLY A 27 1.84 -5.71 -6.66
N CYS A 28 2.09 -4.72 -7.51
CA CYS A 28 1.42 -4.58 -8.80
C CYS A 28 1.72 -5.76 -9.75
N VAL A 29 2.98 -6.20 -9.83
CA VAL A 29 3.37 -7.36 -10.65
C VAL A 29 2.68 -8.64 -10.15
N LEU A 30 2.66 -8.88 -8.84
CA LEU A 30 1.97 -10.02 -8.24
C LEU A 30 0.46 -9.98 -8.51
N CYS A 31 -0.16 -8.80 -8.44
CA CYS A 31 -1.56 -8.62 -8.83
C CYS A 31 -1.81 -9.03 -10.29
N ILE A 32 -0.99 -8.53 -11.22
CA ILE A 32 -1.12 -8.84 -12.65
C ILE A 32 -0.99 -10.35 -12.88
N VAL A 33 0.06 -10.98 -12.34
CA VAL A 33 0.29 -12.42 -12.50
C VAL A 33 -0.89 -13.21 -11.91
N GLY A 34 -1.35 -12.86 -10.71
CA GLY A 34 -2.47 -13.54 -10.07
C GLY A 34 -3.79 -13.41 -10.84
N VAL A 35 -4.06 -12.23 -11.43
CA VAL A 35 -5.26 -12.01 -12.26
C VAL A 35 -5.18 -12.79 -13.57
N VAL A 36 -4.03 -12.77 -14.26
CA VAL A 36 -3.82 -13.54 -15.50
C VAL A 36 -4.01 -15.03 -15.25
N VAL A 37 -3.42 -15.57 -14.17
CA VAL A 37 -3.60 -16.97 -13.80
C VAL A 37 -5.08 -17.31 -13.51
N GLN A 38 -5.84 -16.40 -12.90
CA GLN A 38 -7.27 -16.58 -12.68
C GLN A 38 -8.07 -16.56 -13.99
N SER A 39 -7.74 -15.66 -14.92
CA SER A 39 -8.46 -15.52 -16.18
C SER A 39 -8.32 -16.72 -17.11
N PHE A 40 -7.18 -17.42 -17.06
CA PHE A 40 -6.92 -18.63 -17.87
C PHE A 40 -7.12 -19.94 -17.10
N ALA A 41 -7.65 -19.90 -15.89
CA ALA A 41 -7.84 -21.10 -15.09
C ALA A 41 -9.01 -21.95 -15.60
N GLU A 42 -8.75 -23.25 -15.81
CA GLU A 42 -9.75 -24.27 -16.15
C GLU A 42 -10.16 -25.13 -14.93
N SER A 43 -9.41 -25.02 -13.83
CA SER A 43 -9.66 -25.76 -12.59
C SER A 43 -9.88 -24.83 -11.40
N ALA A 44 -10.78 -25.22 -10.49
CA ALA A 44 -11.07 -24.49 -9.26
C ALA A 44 -9.81 -24.28 -8.39
N MET A 45 -8.87 -25.23 -8.41
CA MET A 45 -7.62 -25.13 -7.65
C MET A 45 -6.68 -24.06 -8.23
N THR A 46 -6.66 -23.91 -9.55
CA THR A 46 -5.88 -22.86 -10.24
C THR A 46 -6.46 -21.47 -9.98
N ILE A 47 -7.79 -21.35 -9.95
CA ILE A 47 -8.47 -20.11 -9.54
C ILE A 47 -8.09 -19.74 -8.10
N PHE A 48 -8.10 -20.71 -7.19
CA PHE A 48 -7.71 -20.48 -5.79
C PHE A 48 -6.25 -20.02 -5.67
N GLY A 49 -5.33 -20.69 -6.37
CA GLY A 49 -3.92 -20.30 -6.40
C GLY A 49 -3.71 -18.88 -6.94
N GLY A 50 -4.32 -18.55 -8.09
CA GLY A 50 -4.23 -17.20 -8.65
C GLY A 50 -4.84 -16.14 -7.74
N LYS A 51 -5.93 -16.46 -7.02
CA LYS A 51 -6.56 -15.57 -6.05
C LYS A 51 -5.68 -15.32 -4.82
N LEU A 52 -4.94 -16.33 -4.37
CA LEU A 52 -3.95 -16.12 -3.31
C LEU A 52 -2.86 -15.16 -3.75
N VAL A 53 -2.29 -15.36 -4.93
CA VAL A 53 -1.23 -14.49 -5.48
C VAL A 53 -1.74 -13.05 -5.70
N SER A 54 -2.93 -12.89 -6.28
CA SER A 54 -3.49 -11.56 -6.51
C SER A 54 -3.82 -10.84 -5.21
N THR A 55 -4.32 -11.56 -4.20
CA THR A 55 -4.63 -10.97 -2.88
C THR A 55 -3.40 -10.69 -2.04
N LEU A 56 -2.29 -11.41 -2.24
CA LEU A 56 -0.98 -11.08 -1.68
C LEU A 56 -0.49 -9.73 -2.22
N GLY A 57 -0.46 -9.58 -3.55
CA GLY A 57 -0.04 -8.32 -4.19
C GLY A 57 -0.90 -7.13 -3.77
N PHE A 58 -2.23 -7.33 -3.74
CA PHE A 58 -3.16 -6.30 -3.30
C PHE A 58 -2.94 -5.92 -1.83
N GLY A 59 -2.69 -6.91 -0.96
CA GLY A 59 -2.44 -6.68 0.46
C GLY A 59 -1.18 -5.84 0.72
N LEU A 60 -0.10 -6.09 -0.02
CA LEU A 60 1.14 -5.30 0.09
C LEU A 60 0.88 -3.83 -0.24
N GLY A 61 0.19 -3.56 -1.36
CA GLY A 61 -0.18 -2.20 -1.74
C GLY A 61 -1.14 -1.55 -0.76
N HIS A 62 -2.12 -2.29 -0.24
CA HIS A 62 -3.12 -1.78 0.69
C HIS A 62 -2.52 -1.32 2.03
N VAL A 63 -1.53 -2.05 2.56
CA VAL A 63 -0.85 -1.67 3.80
C VAL A 63 0.09 -0.49 3.59
N LEU A 64 0.78 -0.44 2.45
CA LEU A 64 1.79 0.59 2.18
C LEU A 64 1.22 1.90 1.64
N ALA A 65 0.09 1.89 0.94
CA ALA A 65 -0.53 3.09 0.39
C ALA A 65 -0.81 4.18 1.46
N PRO A 66 -1.49 3.89 2.59
CA PRO A 66 -1.75 4.91 3.61
C PRO A 66 -0.48 5.37 4.31
N VAL A 67 0.52 4.49 4.49
CA VAL A 67 1.81 4.84 5.08
C VAL A 67 2.56 5.80 4.16
N PHE A 68 2.66 5.46 2.87
CA PHE A 68 3.30 6.30 1.88
C PHE A 68 2.61 7.67 1.77
N VAL A 69 1.27 7.70 1.76
CA VAL A 69 0.51 8.95 1.76
C VAL A 69 0.74 9.76 3.03
N ALA A 70 0.80 9.12 4.20
CA ALA A 70 1.08 9.82 5.46
C ALA A 70 2.45 10.51 5.46
N GLU A 71 3.44 9.93 4.78
CA GLU A 71 4.81 10.45 4.70
C GLU A 71 4.98 11.59 3.71
N ILE A 72 4.24 11.58 2.60
CA ILE A 72 4.33 12.62 1.56
C ILE A 72 3.33 13.76 1.76
N ALA A 73 2.18 13.49 2.40
CA ALA A 73 1.11 14.47 2.51
C ALA A 73 1.44 15.55 3.54
N PRO A 74 1.12 16.83 3.23
CA PRO A 74 1.22 17.91 4.20
C PRO A 74 0.21 17.67 5.33
N ASP A 75 0.56 18.08 6.55
CA ASP A 75 -0.18 17.73 7.78
C ASP A 75 -1.65 18.15 7.73
N GLU A 76 -1.95 19.26 7.06
CA GLU A 76 -3.30 19.81 6.90
C GLU A 76 -4.19 18.99 5.94
N LEU A 77 -3.60 18.38 4.90
CA LEU A 77 -4.34 17.63 3.88
C LEU A 77 -4.27 16.12 4.07
N ARG A 78 -3.43 15.63 4.99
CA ARG A 78 -3.22 14.19 5.23
C ARG A 78 -4.55 13.44 5.46
N GLY A 79 -5.47 14.04 6.22
CA GLY A 79 -6.79 13.46 6.47
C GLY A 79 -7.62 13.27 5.20
N ILE A 80 -7.64 14.29 4.32
CA ILE A 80 -8.37 14.25 3.05
C ILE A 80 -7.72 13.25 2.08
N CYS A 81 -6.39 13.18 2.05
CA CYS A 81 -5.70 12.20 1.22
C CYS A 81 -6.00 10.76 1.66
N LEU A 82 -6.05 10.50 2.97
CA LEU A 82 -6.39 9.17 3.49
C LEU A 82 -7.83 8.76 3.18
N THR A 83 -8.79 9.69 3.30
CA THR A 83 -10.18 9.40 2.94
C THR A 83 -10.33 9.15 1.45
N LEU A 84 -9.58 9.88 0.60
CA LEU A 84 -9.58 9.67 -0.84
C LEU A 84 -9.10 8.27 -1.25
N ILE A 85 -8.10 7.70 -0.55
CA ILE A 85 -7.67 6.31 -0.76
C ILE A 85 -8.85 5.35 -0.55
N ASN A 86 -9.56 5.50 0.57
CA ASN A 86 -10.72 4.66 0.87
C ASN A 86 -11.85 4.85 -0.15
N THR A 87 -12.14 6.10 -0.53
CA THR A 87 -13.13 6.40 -1.58
C THR A 87 -12.77 5.72 -2.91
N MET A 88 -11.51 5.73 -3.32
CA MET A 88 -11.06 5.04 -4.53
C MET A 88 -11.25 3.52 -4.44
N ILE A 89 -11.01 2.91 -3.28
CA ILE A 89 -11.27 1.48 -3.06
C ILE A 89 -12.76 1.18 -3.26
N VAL A 90 -13.65 1.96 -2.62
CA VAL A 90 -15.10 1.77 -2.72
C VAL A 90 -15.59 1.96 -4.16
N LEU A 91 -15.09 2.99 -4.85
CA LEU A 91 -15.42 3.23 -6.26
C LEU A 91 -14.95 2.09 -7.17
N GLY A 92 -13.77 1.54 -6.93
CA GLY A 92 -13.27 0.36 -7.63
C GLY A 92 -14.16 -0.86 -7.39
N GLN A 93 -14.56 -1.09 -6.15
CA GLN A 93 -15.50 -2.16 -5.78
C GLN A 93 -16.85 -2.01 -6.52
N TRP A 94 -17.36 -0.78 -6.56
CA TRP A 94 -18.61 -0.45 -7.24
C TRP A 94 -18.51 -0.68 -8.76
N GLY A 95 -17.40 -0.25 -9.39
CA GLY A 95 -17.14 -0.51 -10.80
C GLY A 95 -17.08 -2.01 -11.12
N CYS A 96 -16.38 -2.81 -10.30
CA CYS A 96 -16.37 -4.26 -10.43
C CYS A 96 -17.77 -4.87 -10.30
N ALA A 97 -18.59 -4.38 -9.37
CA ALA A 97 -19.96 -4.86 -9.19
C ALA A 97 -20.84 -4.56 -10.42
N LEU A 98 -20.69 -3.39 -11.04
CA LEU A 98 -21.38 -3.05 -12.28
C LEU A 98 -20.97 -3.96 -13.45
N VAL A 99 -19.67 -4.22 -13.61
CA VAL A 99 -19.16 -5.12 -14.64
C VAL A 99 -19.64 -6.55 -14.40
N ALA A 100 -19.66 -7.00 -13.14
CA ALA A 100 -20.21 -8.31 -12.78
C ALA A 100 -21.71 -8.42 -13.06
N TYR A 101 -22.48 -7.36 -12.80
CA TYR A 101 -23.90 -7.29 -13.16
C TYR A 101 -24.09 -7.36 -14.67
N GLY A 102 -23.32 -6.59 -15.44
CA GLY A 102 -23.33 -6.67 -16.91
C GLY A 102 -22.92 -8.05 -17.44
N GLY A 103 -21.95 -8.70 -16.80
CA GLY A 103 -21.51 -10.06 -17.13
C GLY A 103 -22.56 -11.14 -16.83
N SER A 104 -23.47 -10.89 -15.89
CA SER A 104 -24.52 -11.86 -15.52
C SER A 104 -25.55 -12.10 -16.64
N PHE A 105 -25.66 -11.19 -17.60
CA PHE A 105 -26.52 -11.34 -18.78
C PHE A 105 -25.88 -12.14 -19.92
N ILE A 106 -24.61 -12.55 -19.78
CA ILE A 106 -23.86 -13.25 -20.81
C ILE A 106 -23.82 -14.74 -20.46
N ALA A 107 -24.47 -15.57 -21.27
CA ALA A 107 -24.55 -17.03 -21.08
C ALA A 107 -23.25 -17.79 -21.42
N SER A 108 -22.19 -17.10 -21.84
CA SER A 108 -20.89 -17.66 -22.20
C SER A 108 -19.91 -17.61 -21.02
N ASP A 109 -18.84 -18.41 -21.04
CA ASP A 109 -17.73 -18.37 -20.07
C ASP A 109 -17.10 -16.98 -19.89
N TRP A 110 -17.31 -16.08 -20.85
CA TRP A 110 -16.91 -14.68 -20.73
C TRP A 110 -17.64 -13.91 -19.63
N GLY A 111 -18.85 -14.33 -19.23
CA GLY A 111 -19.65 -13.66 -18.20
C GLY A 111 -18.95 -13.63 -16.84
N TRP A 112 -18.25 -14.72 -16.45
CA TRP A 112 -17.51 -14.78 -15.20
C TRP A 112 -16.06 -14.31 -15.33
N ARG A 113 -15.46 -14.39 -16.53
CA ARG A 113 -14.07 -13.96 -16.79
C ARG A 113 -13.90 -12.45 -16.92
N MET A 114 -14.90 -11.74 -17.45
CA MET A 114 -14.82 -10.28 -17.66
C MET A 114 -14.52 -9.49 -16.38
N PRO A 115 -15.19 -9.72 -15.23
CA PRO A 115 -14.90 -9.01 -13.99
C PRO A 115 -13.43 -9.15 -13.53
N PHE A 116 -12.84 -10.33 -13.72
CA PHE A 116 -11.43 -10.56 -13.40
C PHE A 116 -10.50 -9.77 -14.31
N LEU A 117 -10.80 -9.68 -15.60
CA LEU A 117 -9.99 -8.92 -16.55
C LEU A 117 -10.05 -7.41 -16.27
N THR A 118 -11.20 -6.88 -15.85
CA THR A 118 -11.28 -5.46 -15.43
C THR A 118 -10.42 -5.15 -14.20
N GLN A 119 -10.15 -6.14 -13.34
CA GLN A 119 -9.24 -5.97 -12.21
C GLN A 119 -7.78 -5.76 -12.64
N LEU A 120 -7.43 -6.09 -13.89
CA LEU A 120 -6.09 -5.88 -14.44
C LEU A 120 -5.81 -4.40 -14.74
N VAL A 121 -6.85 -3.59 -14.97
CA VAL A 121 -6.70 -2.20 -15.43
C VAL A 121 -5.97 -1.32 -14.39
N PRO A 122 -6.37 -1.27 -13.11
CA PRO A 122 -5.69 -0.43 -12.12
C PRO A 122 -4.20 -0.75 -11.89
N PRO A 123 -3.77 -2.02 -11.67
CA PRO A 123 -2.35 -2.31 -11.43
C PRO A 123 -1.49 -2.08 -12.67
N VAL A 124 -2.01 -2.28 -13.88
CA VAL A 124 -1.30 -1.96 -15.13
C VAL A 124 -1.13 -0.46 -15.28
N LEU A 125 -2.19 0.32 -15.06
CA LEU A 125 -2.10 1.79 -15.08
C LEU A 125 -1.13 2.31 -14.04
N MET A 126 -1.14 1.73 -12.84
CA MET A 126 -0.22 2.12 -11.78
C MET A 126 1.24 1.82 -12.17
N LEU A 127 1.52 0.63 -12.73
CA LEU A 127 2.85 0.27 -13.21
C LEU A 127 3.34 1.16 -14.34
N ALA A 128 2.47 1.48 -15.29
CA ALA A 128 2.80 2.28 -16.47
C ALA A 128 2.99 3.77 -16.15
N LEU A 129 2.16 4.33 -15.26
CA LEU A 129 2.08 5.78 -15.03
C LEU A 129 2.66 6.20 -13.68
N ALA A 130 2.34 5.50 -12.60
CA ALA A 130 2.66 5.99 -11.25
C ALA A 130 4.08 5.59 -10.81
N VAL A 131 4.52 4.36 -11.08
CA VAL A 131 5.86 3.89 -10.66
C VAL A 131 7.02 4.75 -11.21
N PRO A 132 7.06 5.13 -12.51
CA PRO A 132 8.18 5.94 -13.00
C PRO A 132 8.17 7.37 -12.43
N LEU A 133 7.00 7.91 -12.09
CA LEU A 133 6.85 9.29 -11.59
C LEU A 133 7.00 9.41 -10.06
N LEU A 134 6.70 8.36 -9.29
CA LEU A 134 6.81 8.38 -7.83
C LEU A 134 8.29 8.41 -7.40
N PRO A 135 8.76 9.46 -6.71
CA PRO A 135 10.03 9.39 -5.99
C PRO A 135 9.89 8.49 -4.75
N GLU A 136 11.02 7.99 -4.25
CA GLU A 136 11.05 7.16 -3.04
C GLU A 136 10.62 7.98 -1.82
N SER A 137 10.10 7.31 -0.79
CA SER A 137 9.66 8.02 0.42
C SER A 137 10.82 8.76 1.10
N PRO A 138 10.66 10.06 1.43
CA PRO A 138 11.71 10.88 2.03
C PRO A 138 12.16 10.37 3.40
N SER A 139 11.24 9.82 4.21
CA SER A 139 11.58 9.26 5.52
C SER A 139 12.40 7.98 5.40
N TRP A 140 12.11 7.12 4.42
CA TRP A 140 12.90 5.92 4.16
C TRP A 140 14.31 6.26 3.65
N LEU A 141 14.43 7.28 2.80
CA LEU A 141 15.72 7.75 2.31
C LEU A 141 16.59 8.30 3.46
N LEU A 142 16.01 9.02 4.42
CA LEU A 142 16.72 9.47 5.62
C LEU A 142 17.16 8.31 6.51
N LEU A 143 16.30 7.31 6.73
CA LEU A 143 16.65 6.10 7.48
C LEU A 143 17.80 5.31 6.86
N LYS A 144 17.98 5.40 5.53
CA LYS A 144 19.12 4.80 4.81
C LYS A 144 20.35 5.70 4.74
N GLY A 145 20.33 6.88 5.37
CA GLY A 145 21.42 7.86 5.33
C GLY A 145 21.54 8.63 4.01
N ARG A 146 20.54 8.56 3.12
CA ARG A 146 20.52 9.23 1.80
C ARG A 146 19.85 10.60 1.89
N ARG A 147 20.42 11.52 2.69
CA ARG A 147 19.86 12.86 2.94
C ARG A 147 19.62 13.67 1.67
N GLU A 148 20.57 13.67 0.73
CA GLU A 148 20.48 14.46 -0.51
C GLU A 148 19.31 14.02 -1.41
N GLU A 149 19.05 12.71 -1.49
CA GLU A 149 17.92 12.18 -2.24
C GLU A 149 16.60 12.42 -1.55
N SER A 150 16.59 12.41 -0.21
CA SER A 150 15.40 12.78 0.57
C SER A 150 15.00 14.23 0.27
N GLY A 151 15.97 15.16 0.24
CA GLY A 151 15.72 16.56 -0.14
C GLY A 151 15.11 16.70 -1.53
N LYS A 152 15.67 16.00 -2.54
CA LYS A 152 15.11 15.98 -3.92
C LYS A 152 13.70 15.40 -3.99
N SER A 153 13.39 14.38 -3.18
CA SER A 153 12.04 13.82 -3.08
C SER A 153 11.07 14.81 -2.45
N LEU A 154 11.50 15.50 -1.40
CA LEU A 154 10.71 16.49 -0.68
C LEU A 154 10.33 17.70 -1.56
N GLU A 155 11.31 18.21 -2.31
CA GLU A 155 11.14 19.31 -3.27
C GLU A 155 10.13 18.94 -4.37
N LYS A 156 10.15 17.70 -4.85
CA LYS A 156 9.18 17.18 -5.82
C LYS A 156 7.74 17.13 -5.29
N PHE A 157 7.55 16.88 -4.00
CA PHE A 157 6.21 16.75 -3.40
C PHE A 157 5.64 18.08 -2.89
N HIS A 158 6.49 18.97 -2.36
CA HIS A 158 6.06 20.20 -1.70
C HIS A 158 6.28 21.46 -2.54
N GLY A 159 6.99 21.35 -3.67
CA GLY A 159 7.29 22.48 -4.55
C GLY A 159 8.43 23.37 -4.02
N ALA A 160 8.78 24.39 -4.82
CA ALA A 160 9.94 25.25 -4.60
C ALA A 160 9.83 26.24 -3.43
N ASP A 161 8.62 26.44 -2.87
CA ASP A 161 8.38 27.34 -1.73
C ASP A 161 8.66 26.69 -0.36
N LEU A 162 9.02 25.41 -0.32
CA LEU A 162 9.30 24.71 0.92
C LEU A 162 10.78 24.90 1.33
N ASP A 163 11.01 25.31 2.57
CA ASP A 163 12.32 25.18 3.20
C ASP A 163 12.63 23.70 3.45
N VAL A 164 13.25 23.09 2.44
CA VAL A 164 13.65 21.67 2.43
C VAL A 164 14.55 21.38 3.63
N GLU A 165 15.44 22.30 4.00
CA GLU A 165 16.40 22.12 5.08
C GLU A 165 15.68 22.06 6.44
N ALA A 166 14.72 22.96 6.66
CA ALA A 166 13.90 22.97 7.87
C ALA A 166 13.07 21.68 8.03
N LYS A 167 12.44 21.18 6.95
CA LYS A 167 11.69 19.91 7.02
C LYS A 167 12.59 18.70 7.18
N LEU A 168 13.76 18.67 6.54
CA LEU A 168 14.74 17.60 6.74
C LEU A 168 15.20 17.55 8.19
N ALA A 169 15.46 18.71 8.82
CA ALA A 169 15.83 18.78 10.23
C ALA A 169 14.72 18.27 11.16
N VAL A 170 13.45 18.58 10.88
CA VAL A 170 12.31 18.04 11.65
C VAL A 170 12.19 16.53 11.49
N LEU A 171 12.34 16.01 10.26
CA LEU A 171 12.31 14.57 9.99
C LEU A 171 13.46 13.83 10.68
N GLU A 172 14.67 14.38 10.66
CA GLU A 172 15.81 13.79 11.36
C GLU A 172 15.63 13.81 12.88
N ALA A 173 15.13 14.91 13.43
CA ALA A 173 14.83 14.98 14.86
C ALA A 173 13.76 13.95 15.26
N ALA A 174 12.75 13.73 14.41
CA ALA A 174 11.74 12.69 14.63
C ALA A 174 12.33 11.27 14.58
N ILE A 175 13.23 11.01 13.61
CA ILE A 175 13.92 9.71 13.49
C ILE A 175 14.86 9.47 14.68
N GLU A 176 15.61 10.47 15.12
CA GLU A 176 16.50 10.38 16.29
C GLU A 176 15.70 10.17 17.58
N GLN A 177 14.53 10.81 17.69
CA GLN A 177 13.60 10.56 18.80
C GLN A 177 13.05 9.12 18.75
N GLU A 178 12.71 8.60 17.57
CA GLU A 178 12.32 7.19 17.41
C GLU A 178 13.47 6.24 17.76
N HIS A 179 14.71 6.53 17.37
CA HIS A 179 15.90 5.73 17.68
C HIS A 179 16.26 5.74 19.17
N SER A 180 16.16 6.90 19.84
CA SER A 180 16.43 7.03 21.28
C SER A 180 15.36 6.35 22.13
N VAL A 181 14.09 6.35 21.69
CA VAL A 181 13.01 5.60 22.32
C VAL A 181 13.08 4.10 22.00
N SER A 182 13.66 3.71 20.87
CA SER A 182 13.77 2.32 20.38
C SER A 182 15.13 1.66 20.64
N GLN A 183 15.90 2.13 21.64
CA GLN A 183 17.16 1.49 22.06
C GLN A 183 16.97 0.00 22.44
N ASP A 184 15.78 -0.40 22.89
CA ASP A 184 15.34 -1.78 22.85
C ASP A 184 14.63 -2.03 21.52
N LYS A 185 15.12 -2.98 20.72
CA LYS A 185 14.50 -3.41 19.44
C LYS A 185 12.98 -3.52 19.62
N ALA A 186 12.24 -2.51 19.15
CA ALA A 186 10.79 -2.46 19.27
C ALA A 186 10.21 -3.75 18.69
N SER A 187 9.72 -4.62 19.57
CA SER A 187 9.19 -5.91 19.15
C SER A 187 7.70 -5.75 18.88
N TYR A 188 7.14 -6.50 17.93
CA TYR A 188 5.69 -6.55 17.73
C TYR A 188 4.91 -6.87 19.02
N LEU A 189 5.59 -7.46 20.01
CA LEU A 189 5.06 -7.74 21.35
C LEU A 189 4.87 -6.49 22.23
N ASP A 190 5.55 -5.38 21.92
CA ASP A 190 5.41 -4.12 22.68
C ASP A 190 4.14 -3.36 22.30
N CYS A 191 3.51 -3.67 21.16
CA CYS A 191 2.14 -3.25 20.85
C CYS A 191 1.12 -3.78 21.88
N PHE A 192 1.43 -4.87 22.58
CA PHE A 192 0.54 -5.48 23.58
C PHE A 192 0.90 -5.11 25.03
N LYS A 193 1.90 -4.25 25.25
CA LYS A 193 2.33 -3.84 26.59
C LYS A 193 2.01 -2.36 26.89
N GLY A 194 1.74 -2.07 28.16
CA GLY A 194 1.60 -0.70 28.68
C GLY A 194 0.50 0.14 28.00
N SER A 195 0.78 1.43 27.80
CA SER A 195 -0.14 2.41 27.19
C SER A 195 -0.51 2.05 25.73
N ASN A 196 0.39 1.38 25.02
CA ASN A 196 0.17 0.94 23.64
C ASN A 196 -0.92 -0.13 23.53
N LYS A 197 -1.09 -0.97 24.55
CA LYS A 197 -2.18 -1.97 24.60
C LYS A 197 -3.56 -1.31 24.42
N ARG A 198 -3.80 -0.17 25.09
CA ARG A 198 -5.07 0.56 24.99
C ARG A 198 -5.27 1.14 23.59
N ARG A 199 -4.21 1.66 22.97
CA ARG A 199 -4.23 2.16 21.58
C ARG A 199 -4.51 1.04 20.59
N THR A 200 -3.80 -0.08 20.70
CA THR A 200 -3.98 -1.25 19.83
C THR A 200 -5.37 -1.85 19.98
N THR A 201 -5.92 -1.96 21.20
CA THR A 201 -7.30 -2.44 21.41
C THR A 201 -8.33 -1.52 20.77
N ILE A 202 -8.17 -0.19 20.85
CA ILE A 202 -9.08 0.77 20.20
C ILE A 202 -9.00 0.61 18.67
N ILE A 203 -7.79 0.48 18.11
CA ILE A 203 -7.61 0.29 16.67
C ILE A 203 -8.25 -1.02 16.21
N VAL A 204 -8.05 -2.13 16.94
CA VAL A 204 -8.66 -3.43 16.63
C VAL A 204 -10.19 -3.36 16.68
N MET A 205 -10.75 -2.69 17.70
CA MET A 205 -12.20 -2.50 17.82
C MET A 205 -12.75 -1.63 16.68
N ALA A 206 -12.04 -0.58 16.28
CA ALA A 206 -12.46 0.29 15.19
C ALA A 206 -12.40 -0.40 13.81
N TYR A 207 -11.48 -1.35 13.61
CA TYR A 207 -11.42 -2.16 12.40
C TYR A 207 -12.38 -3.35 12.39
N LEU A 208 -12.91 -3.75 13.55
CA LEU A 208 -13.92 -4.81 13.69
C LEU A 208 -15.36 -4.30 13.57
N ALA A 209 -15.59 -3.00 13.79
CA ALA A 209 -16.88 -2.34 13.68
C ALA A 209 -17.22 -2.03 12.21
#